data_AF-A0A382Y210-F1
#
_entry.id   AF-A0A382Y210-F1
#
_cell.length_a   1.000
_cell.length_b   1.000
_cell.length_c   1.000
_cell.angle_alpha   90.00
_cell.angle_beta   90.00
_cell.angle_gamma   90.00
#
_symmetry.space_group_name_H-M   'P 1'
#
loop_
_entity.id
_entity.type
_entity.pdbx_description
1 polymer ?
#
loop_
_entity_poly.entity_id
_entity_poly.type
_entity_poly.pdbx_seq_one_letter_code
_entity_poly.pdbx_strand_id
1 'polypeptide(L)'
;MANETGAIPDTALRQDHAFKAVDDYDTRMYILPYLTDEENREKIIAEHKANPRFAATQPGHPAPIYSQPLARLIDKLRVIPQTGKHIIVETKPWKEYTIAILPGVRGGTVQLTGEKYPTREEADHAIFLKRLGKLLEAYGIETWPANN
;
A
#
# COMPACT_ATOMS: atom_id res chain seq x y z
N MET A 1 26.57 -37.83 12.05
CA MET A 1 25.59 -37.02 12.79
C MET A 1 24.99 -36.06 11.78
N ALA A 2 23.82 -36.41 11.23
CA ALA A 2 23.16 -35.59 10.22
C ALA A 2 22.66 -34.30 10.89
N ASN A 3 22.89 -33.17 10.24
CA ASN A 3 22.47 -31.87 10.73
C ASN A 3 20.94 -31.80 10.61
N GLU A 4 20.24 -32.17 11.68
CA GLU A 4 18.80 -32.05 11.83
C GLU A 4 18.44 -30.58 11.97
N THR A 5 18.24 -29.92 10.84
CA THR A 5 17.33 -28.78 10.66
C THR A 5 17.45 -28.39 9.19
N GLY A 6 16.46 -28.73 8.37
CA GLY A 6 16.35 -28.23 6.99
C GLY A 6 16.08 -26.72 6.92
N ALA A 7 16.59 -25.95 7.87
CA ALA A 7 16.43 -24.52 7.97
C ALA A 7 17.30 -23.86 6.90
N ILE A 8 16.66 -23.14 5.99
CA ILE A 8 17.36 -22.30 5.02
C ILE A 8 18.21 -21.29 5.82
N PRO A 9 19.49 -21.11 5.50
CA PRO A 9 20.36 -20.18 6.21
C PRO A 9 19.88 -18.72 6.03
N ASP A 10 20.12 -17.89 7.05
CA ASP A 10 19.81 -16.47 7.04
C ASP A 10 21.04 -15.68 6.53
N THR A 11 21.02 -15.33 5.24
CA THR A 11 22.16 -14.71 4.55
C THR A 11 21.83 -13.28 4.12
N ALA A 12 22.85 -12.47 3.84
CA ALA A 12 22.67 -11.10 3.35
C ALA A 12 21.83 -11.03 2.05
N LEU A 13 21.94 -12.04 1.19
CA LEU A 13 21.12 -12.19 -0.02
C LEU A 13 19.66 -12.47 0.31
N ARG A 14 19.38 -13.25 1.37
CA ARG A 14 18.02 -13.52 1.83
C ARG A 14 17.39 -12.31 2.53
N GLN A 15 18.21 -11.46 3.15
CA GLN A 15 17.76 -10.25 3.82
C GLN A 15 17.58 -9.05 2.89
N ASP A 16 17.96 -9.16 1.62
CA ASP A 16 17.83 -8.12 0.59
C ASP A 16 18.40 -6.75 1.03
N HIS A 17 19.55 -6.74 1.71
CA HIS A 17 20.11 -5.51 2.33
C HIS A 17 20.29 -4.36 1.34
N ALA A 18 20.82 -4.64 0.14
CA ALA A 18 21.04 -3.62 -0.88
C ALA A 18 19.72 -2.96 -1.32
N PHE A 19 18.68 -3.78 -1.51
CA PHE A 19 17.34 -3.29 -1.85
C PHE A 19 16.78 -2.42 -0.71
N LYS A 20 16.81 -2.92 0.54
CA LYS A 20 16.29 -2.17 1.70
C LYS A 20 17.00 -0.84 1.91
N ALA A 21 18.32 -0.78 1.71
CA ALA A 21 19.08 0.45 1.88
C ALA A 21 18.73 1.50 0.83
N VAL A 22 18.60 1.09 -0.45
CA VAL A 22 18.19 1.99 -1.54
C VAL A 22 16.74 2.42 -1.35
N ASP A 23 15.85 1.50 -1.02
CA ASP A 23 14.44 1.77 -0.77
C ASP A 23 14.23 2.74 0.40
N ASP A 24 15.00 2.61 1.48
CA ASP A 24 14.97 3.58 2.59
C ASP A 24 15.49 4.96 2.17
N TYR A 25 16.62 5.00 1.46
CA TYR A 25 17.17 6.25 0.93
C TYR A 25 16.16 6.97 0.02
N ASP A 26 15.58 6.27 -0.94
CA ASP A 26 14.61 6.82 -1.89
C ASP A 26 13.35 7.30 -1.18
N THR A 27 12.89 6.55 -0.16
CA THR A 27 11.73 6.95 0.64
C THR A 27 12.00 8.25 1.38
N ARG A 28 13.14 8.34 2.08
CA ARG A 28 13.54 9.54 2.83
C ARG A 28 13.75 10.75 1.92
N MET A 29 14.34 10.55 0.75
CA MET A 29 14.71 11.63 -0.16
C MET A 29 13.52 12.13 -1.00
N TYR A 30 12.68 11.24 -1.49
CA TYR A 30 11.70 11.56 -2.54
C TYR A 30 10.24 11.45 -2.13
N ILE A 31 9.93 10.86 -0.97
CA ILE A 31 8.56 10.64 -0.49
C ILE A 31 8.31 11.40 0.81
N LEU A 32 9.14 11.17 1.84
CA LEU A 32 8.92 11.75 3.17
C LEU A 32 8.78 13.28 3.20
N PRO A 33 9.51 14.09 2.39
CA PRO A 33 9.34 15.54 2.41
C PRO A 33 7.89 16.00 2.14
N TYR A 34 7.11 15.21 1.40
CA TYR A 34 5.69 15.48 1.13
C TYR A 34 4.73 14.91 2.19
N LEU A 35 5.21 14.00 3.04
CA LEU A 35 4.41 13.33 4.06
C LEU A 35 4.58 13.93 5.45
N THR A 36 5.76 14.50 5.75
CA THR A 36 6.04 15.14 7.03
C THR A 36 5.26 16.45 7.18
N ASP A 37 5.10 17.18 6.08
CA ASP A 37 4.24 18.36 6.01
C ASP A 37 2.77 17.95 5.87
N GLU A 38 1.93 18.44 6.78
CA GLU A 38 0.52 18.05 6.86
C GLU A 38 -0.30 18.52 5.66
N GLU A 39 -0.08 19.75 5.19
CA GLU A 39 -0.82 20.31 4.06
C GLU A 39 -0.54 19.52 2.77
N ASN A 40 0.74 19.20 2.50
CA ASN A 40 1.11 18.36 1.36
C ASN A 40 0.55 16.94 1.48
N ARG A 41 0.57 16.35 2.68
CA ARG A 41 0.00 15.03 2.93
C ARG A 41 -1.50 15.02 2.65
N GLU A 42 -2.24 16.02 3.12
CA GLU A 42 -3.67 16.17 2.86
C GLU A 42 -3.97 16.32 1.36
N LYS A 43 -3.17 17.10 0.62
CA LYS A 43 -3.30 17.24 -0.84
C LYS A 43 -3.15 15.90 -1.56
N ILE A 44 -2.14 15.10 -1.18
CA ILE A 44 -1.92 13.76 -1.76
C ILE A 44 -3.08 12.81 -1.43
N ILE A 45 -3.57 12.83 -0.20
CA ILE A 45 -4.71 12.02 0.22
C ILE A 45 -5.97 12.42 -0.56
N ALA A 46 -6.24 13.72 -0.70
CA ALA A 46 -7.37 14.25 -1.44
C ALA A 46 -7.28 13.90 -2.93
N GLU A 47 -6.09 14.01 -3.53
CA GLU A 47 -5.84 13.61 -4.92
C GLU A 47 -6.15 12.13 -5.13
N HIS A 48 -5.64 11.24 -4.27
CA HIS A 48 -5.95 9.81 -4.35
C HIS A 48 -7.44 9.53 -4.14
N LYS A 49 -8.09 10.23 -3.21
CA LYS A 49 -9.54 10.08 -2.96
C LYS A 49 -10.38 10.45 -4.17
N ALA A 50 -9.98 11.49 -4.90
CA ALA A 50 -10.69 11.94 -6.10
C ALA A 50 -10.64 10.90 -7.23
N ASN A 51 -9.51 10.19 -7.38
CA ASN A 51 -9.32 9.22 -8.47
C ASN A 51 -8.53 7.97 -8.02
N PRO A 52 -9.07 7.10 -7.13
CA PRO A 52 -8.29 6.02 -6.50
C PRO A 52 -7.92 4.87 -7.46
N ARG A 53 -8.61 4.76 -8.61
CA ARG A 53 -8.40 3.70 -9.61
C ARG A 53 -7.69 4.15 -10.89
N PHE A 54 -7.15 5.37 -10.90
CA PHE A 54 -6.88 6.13 -12.13
C PHE A 54 -8.16 6.38 -12.96
N ALA A 55 -8.27 7.57 -13.55
CA ALA A 55 -9.33 7.86 -14.50
C ALA A 55 -8.94 7.35 -15.90
N ALA A 56 -9.92 6.95 -16.70
CA ALA A 56 -9.69 6.63 -18.10
C ALA A 56 -9.38 7.90 -18.91
N THR A 57 -8.45 7.81 -19.87
CA THR A 57 -8.19 8.88 -20.84
C THR A 57 -9.46 9.19 -21.64
N GLN A 58 -9.81 10.47 -21.71
CA GLN A 58 -10.95 10.95 -22.48
C GLN A 58 -10.49 11.46 -23.86
N PRO A 59 -11.30 11.33 -24.92
CA PRO A 59 -10.97 11.91 -26.23
C PRO A 59 -10.66 13.41 -26.14
N GLY A 60 -9.58 13.84 -26.79
CA GLY A 60 -9.15 15.24 -26.82
C GLY A 60 -8.53 15.79 -25.53
N HIS A 61 -8.38 14.96 -24.49
CA HIS A 61 -7.77 15.34 -23.23
C HIS A 61 -6.47 14.54 -23.00
N PRO A 62 -5.45 15.14 -22.33
CA PRO A 62 -4.30 14.38 -21.90
C PRO A 62 -4.73 13.25 -20.95
N ALA A 63 -3.92 12.20 -20.87
CA ALA A 63 -4.14 11.15 -19.89
C ALA A 63 -4.15 11.78 -18.48
N PRO A 64 -5.10 11.42 -17.61
CA PRO A 64 -5.06 11.84 -16.22
C PRO A 64 -3.88 11.14 -15.56
N ILE A 65 -2.85 11.91 -15.20
CA ILE A 65 -1.65 11.42 -14.51
C ILE A 65 -1.69 11.97 -13.08
N TYR A 66 -1.37 11.13 -12.11
CA TYR A 66 -1.15 11.62 -10.74
C TYR A 66 0.01 12.61 -10.69
N SER A 67 -0.01 13.46 -9.68
CA SER A 67 1.15 14.24 -9.29
C SER A 67 2.35 13.31 -9.05
N GLN A 68 3.55 13.82 -9.33
CA GLN A 68 4.78 13.06 -9.13
C GLN A 68 4.93 12.52 -7.68
N PRO A 69 4.56 13.28 -6.62
CA PRO A 69 4.56 12.75 -5.25
C PRO A 69 3.60 11.58 -5.04
N LEU A 70 2.34 11.69 -5.52
CA LEU A 70 1.36 10.61 -5.35
C LEU A 70 1.77 9.37 -6.15
N ALA A 71 2.27 9.53 -7.37
CA ALA A 71 2.75 8.41 -8.19
C ALA A 71 3.86 7.62 -7.46
N ARG A 72 4.89 8.32 -6.95
CA ARG A 72 5.98 7.69 -6.18
C ARG A 72 5.49 7.01 -4.90
N LEU A 73 4.58 7.67 -4.18
CA LEU A 73 3.97 7.09 -2.99
C LEU A 73 3.21 5.80 -3.32
N ILE A 74 2.38 5.81 -4.36
CA ILE A 74 1.63 4.63 -4.79
C ILE A 74 2.57 3.47 -5.14
N ASP A 75 3.64 3.74 -5.89
CA ASP A 75 4.64 2.72 -6.23
C ASP A 75 5.24 2.11 -4.97
N LYS A 76 5.69 2.96 -4.02
CA LYS A 76 6.19 2.50 -2.71
C LYS A 76 5.17 1.65 -1.96
N LEU A 77 3.91 2.08 -1.88
CA LEU A 77 2.85 1.36 -1.17
C LEU A 77 2.42 0.05 -1.89
N ARG A 78 2.80 -0.16 -3.15
CA ARG A 78 2.48 -1.37 -3.93
C ARG A 78 3.58 -2.44 -3.87
N VAL A 79 4.83 -2.03 -3.62
CA VAL A 79 5.99 -2.93 -3.46
C VAL A 79 6.03 -3.47 -2.03
N ILE A 80 5.15 -4.44 -1.75
CA ILE A 80 5.08 -5.14 -0.46
C ILE A 80 5.03 -6.67 -0.66
N PRO A 81 5.57 -7.47 0.29
CA PRO A 81 5.42 -8.91 0.29
C PRO A 81 3.95 -9.35 0.16
N GLN A 82 3.73 -10.56 -0.38
CA GLN A 82 2.38 -11.10 -0.55
C GLN A 82 1.70 -11.44 0.78
N THR A 83 2.47 -11.90 1.77
CA THR A 83 1.97 -12.16 3.12
C THR A 83 1.48 -10.88 3.76
N GLY A 84 0.24 -10.87 4.27
CA GLY A 84 -0.33 -9.70 4.94
C GLY A 84 -0.80 -8.59 3.99
N LYS A 85 -0.74 -8.82 2.67
CA LYS A 85 -1.14 -7.82 1.68
C LYS A 85 -2.66 -7.65 1.65
N HIS A 86 -3.11 -6.40 1.81
CA HIS A 86 -4.52 -6.04 1.66
C HIS A 86 -4.96 -6.10 0.20
N ILE A 87 -6.07 -6.77 -0.06
CA ILE A 87 -6.75 -6.88 -1.36
C ILE A 87 -8.23 -6.52 -1.22
N ILE A 88 -8.90 -6.27 -2.35
CA ILE A 88 -10.34 -6.04 -2.40
C ILE A 88 -11.03 -7.33 -2.83
N VAL A 89 -12.09 -7.71 -2.11
CA VAL A 89 -12.99 -8.80 -2.47
C VAL A 89 -14.37 -8.23 -2.72
N GLU A 90 -14.89 -8.49 -3.91
CA GLU A 90 -16.27 -8.19 -4.26
C GLU A 90 -17.18 -9.28 -3.68
N THR A 91 -17.90 -8.94 -2.62
CA THR A 91 -18.81 -9.87 -1.91
C THR A 91 -20.22 -9.87 -2.48
N LYS A 92 -20.64 -8.75 -3.10
CA LYS A 92 -21.85 -8.68 -3.92
C LYS A 92 -21.51 -7.94 -5.21
N PRO A 93 -21.81 -8.51 -6.39
CA PRO A 93 -21.51 -7.89 -7.66
C PRO A 93 -21.99 -6.45 -7.73
N TRP A 94 -21.05 -5.53 -7.97
CA TRP A 94 -21.25 -4.09 -8.16
C TRP A 94 -21.89 -3.35 -6.99
N LYS A 95 -21.92 -3.94 -5.79
CA LYS A 95 -22.67 -3.41 -4.64
C LYS A 95 -21.96 -3.45 -3.31
N GLU A 96 -21.11 -4.45 -3.09
CA GLU A 96 -20.49 -4.63 -1.77
C GLU A 96 -19.09 -5.19 -1.92
N TYR A 97 -18.13 -4.40 -1.45
CA TYR A 97 -16.72 -4.73 -1.44
C TYR A 97 -16.23 -4.81 0.00
N THR A 98 -15.26 -5.68 0.26
CA THR A 98 -14.58 -5.80 1.55
C THR A 98 -13.07 -5.87 1.33
N ILE A 99 -12.30 -5.60 2.38
CA ILE A 99 -10.86 -5.81 2.35
C ILE A 99 -10.58 -7.23 2.86
N ALA A 100 -9.62 -7.89 2.23
CA ALA A 100 -9.09 -9.16 2.70
C ALA A 100 -7.57 -9.12 2.81
N ILE A 101 -7.02 -10.00 3.63
CA ILE A 101 -5.59 -10.15 3.87
C ILE A 101 -5.11 -11.44 3.19
N LEU A 102 -4.08 -11.31 2.35
CA LEU A 102 -3.46 -12.44 1.68
C LEU A 102 -2.60 -13.28 2.65
N PRO A 103 -2.70 -14.63 2.59
CA PRO A 103 -1.94 -15.52 3.48
C PRO A 103 -0.46 -15.67 3.07
N GLY A 104 -0.07 -15.19 1.89
CA GLY A 104 1.31 -15.29 1.38
C GLY A 104 1.70 -16.65 0.78
N VAL A 105 0.80 -17.64 0.83
CA VAL A 105 0.98 -18.96 0.21
C VAL A 105 -0.05 -19.21 -0.88
N ARG A 106 0.37 -19.86 -1.97
CA ARG A 106 -0.51 -20.19 -3.10
C ARG A 106 -1.59 -21.19 -2.65
N GLY A 107 -2.84 -20.93 -3.04
CA GLY A 107 -3.99 -21.77 -2.67
C GLY A 107 -4.49 -21.56 -1.24
N GLY A 108 -3.85 -20.68 -0.45
CA GLY A 108 -4.33 -20.32 0.89
C GLY A 108 -5.61 -19.48 0.83
N THR A 109 -6.43 -19.60 1.87
CA THR A 109 -7.65 -18.80 2.04
C THR A 109 -7.31 -17.38 2.50
N VAL A 110 -8.01 -16.40 1.94
CA VAL A 110 -7.89 -14.99 2.37
C VAL A 110 -8.72 -14.72 3.62
N GLN A 111 -8.24 -13.84 4.48
CA GLN A 111 -8.98 -13.43 5.68
C GLN A 111 -9.71 -12.11 5.42
N LEU A 112 -11.05 -12.10 5.50
CA LEU A 112 -11.84 -10.87 5.35
C LEU A 112 -11.72 -10.01 6.62
N THR A 113 -11.57 -8.69 6.47
CA THR A 113 -11.48 -7.75 7.63
C THR A 113 -12.84 -7.37 8.21
N GLY A 114 -13.94 -7.73 7.53
CA GLY A 114 -15.31 -7.42 7.94
C GLY A 114 -15.80 -6.04 7.50
N GLU A 115 -14.89 -5.11 7.17
CA GLU A 115 -15.20 -3.78 6.63
C GLU A 115 -15.98 -3.89 5.31
N LYS A 116 -16.95 -3.00 5.10
CA LYS A 116 -17.82 -3.00 3.92
C LYS A 116 -17.79 -1.65 3.24
N TYR A 117 -17.63 -1.66 1.92
CA TYR A 117 -17.61 -0.49 1.08
C TYR A 117 -18.65 -0.64 -0.03
N PRO A 118 -19.42 0.41 -0.33
CA PRO A 118 -20.41 0.40 -1.41
C PRO A 118 -19.77 0.43 -2.79
N THR A 119 -18.57 1.03 -2.91
CA THR A 119 -17.84 1.15 -4.17
C THR A 119 -16.44 0.53 -4.06
N ARG A 120 -15.88 0.14 -5.21
CA ARG A 120 -14.52 -0.37 -5.27
C ARG A 120 -13.51 0.74 -4.97
N GLU A 121 -13.80 1.94 -5.43
CA GLU A 121 -13.04 3.17 -5.20
C GLU A 121 -12.83 3.46 -3.72
N GLU A 122 -13.89 3.33 -2.91
CA GLU A 122 -13.80 3.52 -1.45
C GLU A 122 -12.93 2.45 -0.80
N ALA A 123 -13.02 1.19 -1.25
CA ALA A 123 -12.16 0.12 -0.77
C ALA A 123 -10.69 0.33 -1.17
N ASP A 124 -10.42 0.79 -2.40
CA ASP A 124 -9.07 1.14 -2.87
C ASP A 124 -8.48 2.30 -2.06
N HIS A 125 -9.28 3.33 -1.79
CA HIS A 125 -8.87 4.47 -0.95
C HIS A 125 -8.61 4.05 0.51
N ALA A 126 -9.45 3.17 1.07
CA ALA A 126 -9.25 2.65 2.42
C ALA A 126 -7.96 1.82 2.53
N ILE A 127 -7.64 0.99 1.53
CA ILE A 127 -6.36 0.26 1.48
C ILE A 127 -5.18 1.25 1.42
N PHE A 128 -5.29 2.30 0.61
CA PHE A 128 -4.25 3.34 0.53
C PHE A 128 -4.00 3.98 1.89
N LEU A 129 -5.05 4.39 2.61
CA LEU A 129 -4.92 4.97 3.95
C LEU A 129 -4.28 4.01 4.96
N LYS A 130 -4.70 2.73 4.98
CA LYS A 130 -4.09 1.71 5.86
C LYS A 130 -2.61 1.53 5.58
N ARG A 131 -2.20 1.53 4.31
CA ARG A 131 -0.78 1.39 3.93
C ARG A 131 0.02 2.65 4.21
N LEU A 132 -0.56 3.82 3.99
CA LEU A 132 0.05 5.10 4.34
C LEU A 132 0.27 5.19 5.84
N GLY A 133 -0.72 4.84 6.67
CA GLY A 133 -0.58 4.82 8.13
C GLY A 133 0.60 3.96 8.59
N LYS A 134 0.73 2.74 8.06
CA LYS A 134 1.88 1.86 8.34
C LYS A 134 3.21 2.44 7.90
N LEU A 135 3.25 3.16 6.77
CA LEU A 135 4.46 3.82 6.30
C LEU A 135 4.85 4.96 7.25
N LEU A 136 3.90 5.81 7.65
CA LEU A 136 4.14 6.91 8.58
C LEU A 136 4.63 6.39 9.94
N GLU A 137 3.99 5.34 10.47
CA GLU A 137 4.41 4.65 11.69
C GLU A 137 5.86 4.14 11.60
N ALA A 138 6.24 3.50 10.48
CA ALA A 138 7.59 2.98 10.27
C ALA A 138 8.68 4.08 10.25
N TYR A 139 8.30 5.33 9.97
CA TYR A 139 9.20 6.49 9.97
C TYR A 139 9.00 7.42 11.17
N GLY A 140 8.18 7.04 12.16
CA GLY A 140 7.95 7.81 13.38
C GLY A 140 7.21 9.12 13.15
N ILE A 141 6.39 9.21 12.10
CA ILE A 141 5.54 10.38 11.81
C ILE A 141 4.18 10.13 12.48
N GLU A 142 3.81 10.97 13.43
CA GLU A 142 2.54 10.86 14.17
C GLU A 142 1.34 10.83 13.22
N THR A 143 0.47 9.84 13.39
CA THR A 143 -0.59 9.51 12.42
C THR A 143 -1.96 10.02 12.85
N TRP A 144 -2.73 10.49 11.86
CA TRP A 144 -4.18 10.64 11.94
C TRP A 144 -4.89 9.67 10.97
N PRO A 145 -6.02 9.04 11.37
CA PRO A 145 -6.54 9.02 12.72
C PRO A 145 -5.73 8.05 13.59
N ALA A 146 -5.49 8.44 14.84
CA ALA A 146 -4.96 7.54 15.85
C ALA A 146 -5.82 6.27 15.91
N ASN A 147 -5.16 5.12 16.01
CA ASN A 147 -5.76 3.80 16.13
C ASN A 147 -7.08 3.82 16.91
N ASN A 148 -8.18 3.36 16.29
CA ASN A 148 -9.41 3.00 16.98
C ASN A 148 -9.70 1.52 16.72
#